data_AF-A0A1J5E9M7-F1
#
_entry.id   AF-A0A1J5E9M7-F1
#
_cell.length_a   1.000
_cell.length_b   1.000
_cell.length_c   1.000
_cell.angle_alpha   90.00
_cell.angle_beta   90.00
_cell.angle_gamma   90.00
#
_symmetry.space_group_name_H-M   'P 1'
#
loop_
_entity.id
_entity.type
_entity.pdbx_description
1 polymer ?
#
loop_
_entity_poly.entity_id
_entity_poly.type
_entity_poly.pdbx_seq_one_letter_code
_entity_poly.pdbx_strand_id
1 'polypeptide(L)'
;MKNFTKAAILLSVIFLFVNCSDDSSNPTKNDVPEDEIESSSSTKQGDSMSSSSAGICSDSKSSSSSGKQDLSSSSSKADVLPKDIDTTFTDSRDGQTYRVVLIGNALWFGQNLNYKATMSTCYQDYEPNCEHYGRLYTWEVAKSACPSGWHLPSQNEYDVMLKTIIEQTGASENSSEWTEDYLGATFGWSDGIMRNDPFGMALLPGGYRRTDSLYTDIGVGAYMVTSDEYKGNYSKYPYRYIYYSYIGEDNLYHMGIDDFFNSGGSYEEQYSVRCVNDSAVKNSDNYRSGPRTMEKWDLSPKIEAYTGPYKEFVDERDGQVYNTVKIGDQTWMTRNINFETPNSSCYNSSDLYCDFLGRLYEDTDIMQACPTGWKVPSSEDWQKLKTYAIDFSEGQAPGYVLKAATNWASGYDGGVDGVGFSLYAAGYKSGSSYYAYGYGTEFYAIDENETGSLTYVGFSGHPNDMVIGSELSYDDGDAYSIRCIQEP
;
A
#
# COMPACT_ATOMS: atom_id res chain seq x y z
N MET A 1 -35.17 -17.41 -42.28
CA MET A 1 -34.34 -18.62 -42.05
C MET A 1 -32.87 -18.23 -42.02
N LYS A 2 -32.27 -18.20 -40.82
CA LYS A 2 -30.84 -18.45 -40.51
C LYS A 2 -30.65 -18.07 -39.04
N ASN A 3 -30.89 -19.03 -38.16
CA ASN A 3 -30.62 -18.86 -36.74
C ASN A 3 -29.11 -18.96 -36.54
N PHE A 4 -28.52 -18.01 -35.82
CA PHE A 4 -27.18 -18.15 -35.26
C PHE A 4 -27.29 -18.02 -33.75
N THR A 5 -27.18 -19.15 -33.06
CA THR A 5 -27.12 -19.22 -31.60
C THR A 5 -25.83 -18.57 -31.14
N LYS A 6 -25.89 -17.35 -30.60
CA LYS A 6 -24.76 -16.79 -29.85
C LYS A 6 -24.72 -17.47 -28.49
N ALA A 7 -23.63 -18.16 -28.18
CA ALA A 7 -23.33 -18.54 -26.81
C ALA A 7 -22.87 -17.28 -26.05
N ALA A 8 -23.52 -16.94 -24.95
CA ALA A 8 -23.00 -15.95 -24.03
C ALA A 8 -21.87 -16.59 -23.22
N ILE A 9 -20.67 -16.02 -23.29
CA ILE A 9 -19.60 -16.31 -22.34
C ILE A 9 -19.75 -15.29 -21.23
N LEU A 10 -20.35 -15.71 -20.12
CA LEU A 10 -20.51 -14.87 -18.94
C LEU A 10 -19.17 -14.80 -18.20
N LEU A 11 -18.47 -13.66 -18.31
CA LEU A 11 -17.31 -13.38 -17.46
C LEU A 11 -17.80 -12.83 -16.12
N SER A 12 -18.20 -13.72 -15.22
CA SER A 12 -18.59 -13.34 -13.87
C SER A 12 -17.36 -12.90 -13.07
N VAL A 13 -17.22 -11.60 -12.81
CA VAL A 13 -16.26 -11.07 -11.81
C VAL A 13 -16.83 -11.40 -10.43
N ILE A 14 -16.34 -12.49 -9.82
CA ILE A 14 -16.79 -12.92 -8.50
C ILE A 14 -16.02 -12.14 -7.42
N PHE A 15 -16.56 -10.99 -7.01
CA PHE A 15 -16.18 -10.39 -5.73
C PHE A 15 -16.74 -11.23 -4.58
N LEU A 16 -15.84 -11.87 -3.83
CA LEU A 16 -16.18 -12.66 -2.64
C LEU A 16 -16.40 -11.75 -1.42
N PHE A 17 -17.58 -11.13 -1.33
CA PHE A 17 -18.01 -10.48 -0.09
C PHE A 17 -18.63 -11.49 0.88
N VAL A 18 -18.23 -11.41 2.15
CA VAL A 18 -18.73 -12.29 3.22
C VAL A 18 -20.07 -11.77 3.71
N ASN A 19 -21.16 -12.41 3.30
CA ASN A 19 -22.49 -12.13 3.85
C ASN A 19 -22.57 -12.52 5.33
N CYS A 20 -22.81 -11.52 6.19
CA CYS A 20 -23.31 -11.73 7.55
C CYS A 20 -24.72 -11.15 7.63
N SER A 21 -25.74 -12.00 7.43
CA SER A 21 -27.14 -11.61 7.52
C SER A 21 -27.71 -12.01 8.88
N ASP A 22 -27.62 -11.12 9.86
CA ASP A 22 -28.45 -11.21 11.08
C ASP A 22 -29.89 -10.86 10.72
N ASP A 23 -30.78 -11.86 10.72
CA ASP A 23 -32.23 -11.67 10.58
C ASP A 23 -32.93 -12.05 11.89
N SER A 24 -33.49 -11.05 12.57
CA SER A 24 -34.05 -11.21 13.92
C SER A 24 -35.51 -10.76 14.00
N SER A 25 -36.43 -11.73 14.11
CA SER A 25 -37.83 -11.45 14.43
C SER A 25 -38.45 -12.48 15.39
N ASN A 26 -38.69 -12.00 16.63
CA ASN A 26 -39.66 -12.55 17.59
C ASN A 26 -41.10 -12.18 17.13
N PRO A 27 -42.24 -12.61 17.76
CA PRO A 27 -42.45 -13.17 19.12
C PRO A 27 -43.32 -14.47 19.11
N THR A 28 -43.90 -15.09 20.17
CA THR A 28 -44.55 -14.60 21.41
C THR A 28 -44.75 -15.67 22.50
N LYS A 29 -44.69 -15.24 23.78
CA LYS A 29 -45.53 -15.61 24.97
C LYS A 29 -45.61 -17.06 25.51
N ASN A 30 -45.46 -17.15 26.84
CA ASN A 30 -46.11 -18.07 27.81
C ASN A 30 -45.75 -19.58 27.72
N ASP A 31 -45.54 -20.36 28.80
CA ASP A 31 -46.03 -20.31 30.20
C ASP A 31 -44.93 -20.68 31.27
N VAL A 32 -45.33 -21.16 32.47
CA VAL A 32 -44.67 -21.28 33.80
C VAL A 32 -45.28 -22.54 34.51
N PRO A 33 -44.74 -23.24 35.56
CA PRO A 33 -43.59 -23.03 36.50
C PRO A 33 -42.66 -24.28 36.73
N GLU A 34 -41.86 -24.26 37.83
CA GLU A 34 -41.39 -25.39 38.69
C GLU A 34 -40.35 -26.41 38.14
N ASP A 35 -39.30 -26.83 38.87
CA ASP A 35 -38.58 -26.27 40.06
C ASP A 35 -37.07 -26.69 40.00
N GLU A 36 -36.25 -27.15 40.97
CA GLU A 36 -36.37 -27.55 42.39
C GLU A 36 -34.99 -27.42 43.14
N ILE A 37 -35.02 -27.03 44.43
CA ILE A 37 -34.02 -27.26 45.53
C ILE A 37 -32.55 -26.72 45.48
N GLU A 38 -32.26 -25.82 46.44
CA GLU A 38 -31.11 -25.66 47.37
C GLU A 38 -29.66 -26.13 47.01
N SER A 39 -28.58 -25.40 47.38
CA SER A 39 -28.27 -25.05 48.79
C SER A 39 -27.04 -24.13 49.02
N SER A 40 -27.12 -23.29 50.08
CA SER A 40 -26.06 -22.81 51.03
C SER A 40 -24.66 -22.39 50.51
N SER A 41 -24.21 -21.12 50.60
CA SER A 41 -23.75 -20.34 51.79
C SER A 41 -22.34 -20.71 52.35
N SER A 42 -21.47 -19.81 52.84
CA SER A 42 -21.40 -18.32 52.79
C SER A 42 -20.08 -17.75 53.39
N THR A 43 -19.65 -16.57 52.89
CA THR A 43 -18.94 -15.46 53.58
C THR A 43 -17.60 -15.62 54.37
N LYS A 44 -16.68 -14.68 54.05
CA LYS A 44 -15.74 -13.91 54.96
C LYS A 44 -14.46 -14.59 55.50
N GLN A 45 -13.39 -13.88 55.94
CA GLN A 45 -12.85 -12.50 55.70
C GLN A 45 -11.52 -12.31 56.49
N GLY A 46 -10.57 -11.51 55.97
CA GLY A 46 -9.35 -11.05 56.69
C GLY A 46 -8.12 -11.99 56.59
N ASP A 47 -6.88 -11.55 56.78
CA ASP A 47 -6.37 -10.17 56.99
C ASP A 47 -4.88 -10.01 56.57
N SER A 48 -4.38 -8.78 56.62
CA SER A 48 -3.07 -8.30 56.12
C SER A 48 -1.81 -8.79 56.87
N MET A 49 -0.62 -8.66 56.24
CA MET A 49 0.43 -7.76 56.75
C MET A 49 1.54 -7.44 55.72
N SER A 50 2.32 -6.38 55.98
CA SER A 50 3.35 -5.82 55.11
C SER A 50 4.72 -5.75 55.80
N SER A 51 5.80 -5.50 55.05
CA SER A 51 6.86 -4.56 55.47
C SER A 51 7.82 -4.22 54.32
N SER A 52 8.52 -3.09 54.45
CA SER A 52 9.48 -2.54 53.49
C SER A 52 10.61 -1.82 54.22
N SER A 53 11.78 -1.65 53.58
CA SER A 53 12.83 -0.69 53.99
C SER A 53 13.92 -0.54 52.91
N ALA A 54 14.75 0.50 53.00
CA ALA A 54 15.81 0.85 52.04
C ALA A 54 17.05 1.42 52.77
N GLY A 55 18.26 1.36 52.18
CA GLY A 55 19.49 1.86 52.84
C GLY A 55 20.83 1.78 52.08
N ILE A 56 21.11 2.85 51.30
CA ILE A 56 22.40 3.59 51.15
C ILE A 56 23.76 2.89 51.44
N CYS A 57 24.57 2.77 50.36
CA CYS A 57 26.03 3.01 50.17
C CYS A 57 27.19 2.42 51.05
N SER A 58 28.31 2.20 50.33
CA SER A 58 29.74 2.50 50.66
C SER A 58 30.75 1.34 50.81
N ASP A 59 32.02 1.67 50.52
CA ASP A 59 33.13 0.75 50.23
C ASP A 59 33.77 0.02 51.43
N SER A 60 34.48 -1.08 51.13
CA SER A 60 35.85 -1.24 51.65
C SER A 60 36.69 -2.27 50.86
N LYS A 61 37.98 -1.96 50.71
CA LYS A 61 39.00 -2.86 50.12
C LYS A 61 39.67 -3.68 51.22
N SER A 62 40.00 -4.94 50.93
CA SER A 62 41.17 -5.58 51.54
C SER A 62 41.80 -6.58 50.56
N SER A 63 43.10 -6.84 50.72
CA SER A 63 43.94 -7.48 49.71
C SER A 63 44.82 -8.58 50.29
N SER A 64 45.06 -9.64 49.55
CA SER A 64 46.22 -10.51 49.76
C SER A 64 46.78 -11.02 48.43
N SER A 65 48.11 -10.91 48.29
CA SER A 65 48.91 -11.66 47.32
C SER A 65 49.38 -12.99 47.97
N SER A 66 50.05 -13.94 47.32
CA SER A 66 50.89 -13.87 46.12
C SER A 66 51.04 -15.27 45.50
N GLY A 67 51.32 -15.36 44.19
CA GLY A 67 51.71 -16.63 43.57
C GLY A 67 51.88 -16.53 42.05
N LYS A 68 53.12 -16.34 41.59
CA LYS A 68 53.45 -16.43 40.16
C LYS A 68 53.85 -17.85 39.77
N GLN A 69 53.33 -18.35 38.66
CA GLN A 69 54.14 -19.06 37.67
C GLN A 69 53.75 -18.56 36.27
N ASP A 70 54.75 -18.23 35.47
CA ASP A 70 54.57 -17.75 34.10
C ASP A 70 54.52 -18.93 33.12
N LEU A 71 53.69 -18.85 32.07
CA LEU A 71 54.00 -19.41 30.76
C LEU A 71 53.17 -18.72 29.67
N SER A 72 53.83 -18.45 28.53
CA SER A 72 53.31 -17.75 27.35
C SER A 72 52.14 -18.52 26.67
N SER A 73 51.26 -17.90 25.89
CA SER A 73 51.57 -16.83 24.93
C SER A 73 50.44 -15.84 24.63
N SER A 74 50.72 -14.55 24.84
CA SER A 74 49.92 -13.44 24.30
C SER A 74 50.33 -13.13 22.85
N SER A 75 49.75 -13.85 21.88
CA SER A 75 49.70 -13.35 20.51
C SER A 75 48.59 -12.31 20.42
N SER A 76 48.91 -11.06 20.74
CA SER A 76 48.01 -9.94 20.45
C SER A 76 47.84 -9.85 18.94
N LYS A 77 46.70 -10.36 18.41
CA LYS A 77 46.19 -9.87 17.13
C LYS A 77 46.11 -8.35 17.27
N ALA A 78 46.70 -7.62 16.34
CA ALA A 78 46.38 -6.20 16.23
C ALA A 78 44.90 -6.10 15.83
N ASP A 79 44.17 -5.17 16.45
CA ASP A 79 42.83 -4.81 16.00
C ASP A 79 42.94 -4.06 14.67
N VAL A 80 43.06 -4.85 13.60
CA VAL A 80 42.93 -4.36 12.23
C VAL A 80 41.46 -3.99 12.06
N LEU A 81 41.18 -2.69 12.13
CA LEU A 81 39.85 -2.15 11.83
C LEU A 81 39.36 -2.73 10.49
N PRO A 82 38.16 -3.34 10.44
CA PRO A 82 37.65 -3.93 9.22
C PRO A 82 37.66 -2.93 8.06
N LYS A 83 38.14 -3.39 6.91
CA LYS A 83 38.24 -2.61 5.69
C LYS A 83 36.86 -2.44 5.06
N ASP A 84 36.54 -1.25 4.60
CA ASP A 84 35.25 -1.00 3.97
C ASP A 84 35.21 -1.55 2.53
N ILE A 85 34.01 -1.95 2.10
CA ILE A 85 33.70 -2.41 0.73
C ILE A 85 32.45 -1.69 0.19
N ASP A 86 32.39 -0.38 0.43
CA ASP A 86 31.44 0.51 -0.24
C ASP A 86 31.79 0.54 -1.74
N THR A 87 30.92 -0.04 -2.57
CA THR A 87 31.22 -0.36 -3.97
C THR A 87 29.99 -0.20 -4.85
N THR A 88 30.22 -0.01 -6.15
CA THR A 88 29.18 0.06 -7.17
C THR A 88 29.40 -0.98 -8.25
N PHE A 89 28.30 -1.47 -8.83
CA PHE A 89 28.30 -2.32 -10.00
C PHE A 89 27.56 -1.60 -11.13
N THR A 90 28.24 -1.32 -12.24
CA THR A 90 27.62 -0.83 -13.47
C THR A 90 27.27 -2.01 -14.35
N ASP A 91 25.98 -2.17 -14.65
CA ASP A 91 25.49 -3.18 -15.59
C ASP A 91 25.86 -2.79 -17.02
N SER A 92 26.51 -3.69 -17.73
CA SER A 92 27.01 -3.45 -19.09
C SER A 92 25.94 -3.56 -20.17
N ARG A 93 24.71 -3.94 -19.81
CA ARG A 93 23.57 -4.12 -20.73
C ARG A 93 22.81 -2.82 -20.99
N ASP A 94 22.69 -1.96 -19.98
CA ASP A 94 21.95 -0.69 -20.00
C ASP A 94 22.79 0.52 -19.55
N GLY A 95 23.88 0.29 -18.80
CA GLY A 95 24.71 1.34 -18.19
C GLY A 95 24.27 1.73 -16.78
N GLN A 96 23.23 1.10 -16.23
CA GLN A 96 22.71 1.43 -14.90
C GLN A 96 23.73 1.07 -13.82
N THR A 97 23.94 1.98 -12.86
CA THR A 97 24.90 1.76 -11.77
C THR A 97 24.19 1.56 -10.45
N TYR A 98 24.37 0.38 -9.87
CA TYR A 98 23.79 -0.05 -8.60
C TYR A 98 24.83 0.07 -7.49
N ARG A 99 24.39 0.45 -6.29
CA ARG A 99 25.16 0.37 -5.05
C ARG A 99 25.21 -1.10 -4.61
N VAL A 100 26.34 -1.55 -4.11
CA VAL A 100 26.57 -2.93 -3.68
C VAL A 100 26.94 -2.95 -2.21
N VAL A 101 26.23 -3.76 -1.42
CA VAL A 101 26.49 -3.96 0.01
C VAL A 101 26.97 -5.37 0.30
N LEU A 102 27.94 -5.49 1.22
CA LEU A 102 28.33 -6.77 1.80
C LEU A 102 27.44 -7.07 3.01
N ILE A 103 26.82 -8.24 3.03
CA ILE A 103 26.14 -8.79 4.20
C ILE A 103 26.68 -10.22 4.41
N GLY A 104 27.35 -10.43 5.55
CA GLY A 104 28.15 -11.64 5.77
C GLY A 104 29.28 -11.76 4.77
N ASN A 105 29.19 -12.75 3.87
CA ASN A 105 30.13 -12.95 2.77
C ASN A 105 29.52 -12.72 1.37
N ALA A 106 28.25 -12.35 1.27
CA ALA A 106 27.55 -12.16 0.00
C ALA A 106 27.45 -10.66 -0.36
N LEU A 107 27.63 -10.34 -1.64
CA LEU A 107 27.42 -9.00 -2.18
C LEU A 107 26.01 -8.92 -2.77
N TRP A 108 25.24 -7.92 -2.34
CA TRP A 108 23.85 -7.69 -2.72
C TRP A 108 23.69 -6.32 -3.38
N PHE A 109 22.73 -6.18 -4.31
CA PHE A 109 22.28 -4.86 -4.77
C PHE A 109 21.55 -4.12 -3.64
N GLY A 110 21.99 -2.89 -3.35
CA GLY A 110 21.36 -1.94 -2.42
C GLY A 110 20.29 -1.05 -3.07
N GLN A 111 19.78 -1.47 -4.24
CA GLN A 111 18.58 -0.96 -4.88
C GLN A 111 17.85 -2.13 -5.55
N ASN A 112 16.62 -1.91 -5.96
CA ASN A 112 15.91 -2.80 -6.88
C ASN A 112 16.51 -2.67 -8.30
N LEU A 113 16.44 -3.74 -9.08
CA LEU A 113 16.92 -3.81 -10.46
C LEU A 113 16.05 -2.92 -11.38
N ASN A 114 16.65 -2.12 -12.26
CA ASN A 114 15.97 -1.30 -13.28
C ASN A 114 16.30 -1.74 -14.72
N TYR A 115 16.80 -2.97 -14.91
CA TYR A 115 17.12 -3.50 -16.23
C TYR A 115 15.85 -3.66 -17.09
N LYS A 116 15.75 -2.92 -18.20
CA LYS A 116 14.55 -2.86 -19.05
C LYS A 116 14.38 -4.10 -19.92
N ALA A 117 13.75 -5.12 -19.34
CA ALA A 117 13.42 -6.38 -20.00
C ALA A 117 12.00 -6.38 -20.62
N THR A 118 11.77 -7.25 -21.59
CA THR A 118 10.42 -7.55 -22.11
C THR A 118 9.49 -7.98 -20.97
N MET A 119 8.26 -7.45 -20.91
CA MET A 119 7.29 -7.64 -19.83
C MET A 119 7.71 -7.07 -18.44
N SER A 120 8.75 -6.25 -18.34
CA SER A 120 9.02 -5.46 -17.12
C SER A 120 8.32 -4.11 -17.15
N THR A 121 7.68 -3.73 -16.05
CA THR A 121 6.91 -2.47 -15.91
C THR A 121 7.55 -1.54 -14.88
N CYS A 122 7.16 -0.26 -14.94
CA CYS A 122 7.34 0.69 -13.85
C CYS A 122 6.05 0.76 -13.04
N TYR A 123 6.11 1.16 -11.77
CA TYR A 123 4.90 1.34 -10.98
C TYR A 123 3.95 2.35 -11.64
N GLN A 124 2.67 1.98 -11.81
CA GLN A 124 1.66 2.73 -12.57
C GLN A 124 2.03 3.04 -14.03
N ASP A 125 2.89 2.22 -14.65
CA ASP A 125 3.41 2.39 -16.03
C ASP A 125 4.14 3.74 -16.27
N TYR A 126 4.53 4.43 -15.20
CA TYR A 126 5.19 5.74 -15.22
C TYR A 126 6.72 5.57 -15.21
N GLU A 127 7.41 5.93 -16.30
CA GLU A 127 8.85 5.62 -16.43
C GLU A 127 9.74 6.21 -15.30
N PRO A 128 9.51 7.43 -14.76
CA PRO A 128 10.27 7.91 -13.60
C PRO A 128 10.16 7.01 -12.35
N ASN A 129 9.03 6.32 -12.13
CA ASN A 129 8.91 5.37 -11.01
C ASN A 129 9.89 4.21 -11.12
N CYS A 130 10.40 3.88 -12.31
CA CYS A 130 11.49 2.92 -12.45
C CYS A 130 12.84 3.41 -11.89
N GLU A 131 13.10 4.72 -11.92
CA GLU A 131 14.33 5.29 -11.32
C GLU A 131 14.22 5.36 -9.79
N HIS A 132 13.02 5.60 -9.25
CA HIS A 132 12.77 5.69 -7.81
C HIS A 132 12.65 4.32 -7.13
N TYR A 133 11.92 3.37 -7.74
CA TYR A 133 11.54 2.09 -7.11
C TYR A 133 12.16 0.86 -7.79
N GLY A 134 12.86 1.03 -8.91
CA GLY A 134 13.26 -0.07 -9.80
C GLY A 134 12.09 -0.59 -10.64
N ARG A 135 12.36 -1.67 -11.40
CA ARG A 135 11.38 -2.33 -12.26
C ARG A 135 10.67 -3.48 -11.54
N LEU A 136 9.41 -3.66 -11.93
CA LEU A 136 8.62 -4.83 -11.58
C LEU A 136 8.75 -5.88 -12.69
N TYR A 137 8.90 -7.15 -12.30
CA TYR A 137 9.13 -8.28 -13.20
C TYR A 137 8.22 -9.45 -12.87
N THR A 138 7.65 -10.13 -13.87
CA THR A 138 7.12 -11.49 -13.68
C THR A 138 8.27 -12.44 -13.34
N TRP A 139 7.99 -13.53 -12.61
CA TRP A 139 8.99 -14.53 -12.22
C TRP A 139 9.76 -15.14 -13.40
N GLU A 140 9.10 -15.33 -14.55
CA GLU A 140 9.77 -15.85 -15.76
C GLU A 140 10.87 -14.90 -16.25
N VAL A 141 10.61 -13.60 -16.24
CA VAL A 141 11.60 -12.59 -16.62
C VAL A 141 12.66 -12.46 -15.52
N ALA A 142 12.25 -12.42 -14.24
CA ALA A 142 13.11 -12.24 -13.08
C ALA A 142 14.28 -13.24 -13.04
N LYS A 143 14.03 -14.52 -13.36
CA LYS A 143 15.06 -15.59 -13.45
C LYS A 143 16.22 -15.28 -14.40
N SER A 144 16.02 -14.37 -15.36
CA SER A 144 17.03 -13.93 -16.34
C SER A 144 17.32 -12.43 -16.29
N ALA A 145 16.72 -11.71 -15.33
CA ALA A 145 16.82 -10.25 -15.24
C ALA A 145 18.19 -9.80 -14.68
N CYS A 146 18.78 -10.53 -13.74
CA CYS A 146 20.09 -10.18 -13.16
C CYS A 146 21.25 -10.28 -14.18
N PRO A 147 22.27 -9.40 -14.08
CA PRO A 147 23.42 -9.39 -14.99
C PRO A 147 24.41 -10.52 -14.70
N SER A 148 25.20 -10.92 -15.70
CA SER A 148 26.18 -12.02 -15.54
C SER A 148 27.18 -11.76 -14.40
N GLY A 149 27.41 -12.78 -13.55
CA GLY A 149 28.12 -12.63 -12.27
C GLY A 149 27.18 -12.37 -11.09
N TRP A 150 25.87 -12.26 -11.35
CA TRP A 150 24.81 -12.11 -10.37
C TRP A 150 23.60 -12.96 -10.76
N HIS A 151 22.82 -13.35 -9.77
CA HIS A 151 21.58 -14.12 -9.97
C HIS A 151 20.45 -13.63 -9.07
N LEU A 152 19.25 -14.13 -9.36
CA LEU A 152 18.06 -13.92 -8.54
C LEU A 152 18.18 -14.77 -7.26
N PRO A 153 18.18 -14.20 -6.04
CA PRO A 153 18.43 -14.92 -4.80
C PRO A 153 17.41 -16.04 -4.56
N SER A 154 17.90 -17.16 -4.01
CA SER A 154 17.06 -18.22 -3.44
C SER A 154 16.41 -17.78 -2.13
N GLN A 155 15.37 -18.50 -1.70
CA GLN A 155 14.77 -18.23 -0.38
C GLN A 155 15.77 -18.47 0.76
N ASN A 156 16.65 -19.47 0.60
CA ASN A 156 17.71 -19.83 1.54
C ASN A 156 18.78 -18.74 1.69
N GLU A 157 19.13 -18.01 0.63
CA GLU A 157 20.13 -16.93 0.72
C GLU A 157 19.61 -15.74 1.52
N TYR A 158 18.32 -15.43 1.41
CA TYR A 158 17.69 -14.47 2.30
C TYR A 158 17.64 -14.97 3.75
N ASP A 159 17.39 -16.26 4.02
CA ASP A 159 17.48 -16.82 5.38
C ASP A 159 18.91 -16.69 5.97
N VAL A 160 19.94 -16.98 5.16
CA VAL A 160 21.35 -16.82 5.56
C VAL A 160 21.70 -15.35 5.81
N MET A 161 21.17 -14.43 5.00
CA MET A 161 21.34 -12.98 5.18
C MET A 161 20.71 -12.51 6.49
N LEU A 162 19.43 -12.83 6.73
CA LEU A 162 18.69 -12.49 7.96
C LEU A 162 19.40 -13.05 9.20
N LYS A 163 19.77 -14.34 9.18
CA LYS A 163 20.51 -14.99 10.26
C LYS A 163 21.86 -14.31 10.55
N THR A 164 22.56 -13.86 9.51
CA THR A 164 23.80 -13.11 9.69
C THR A 164 23.57 -11.74 10.35
N ILE A 165 22.48 -11.05 9.98
CA ILE A 165 22.11 -9.77 10.60
C ILE A 165 21.78 -9.97 12.08
N ILE A 166 20.99 -10.98 12.43
CA ILE A 166 20.70 -11.37 13.81
C ILE A 166 22.00 -11.63 14.59
N GLU A 167 22.92 -12.43 14.04
CA GLU A 167 24.21 -12.74 14.68
C GLU A 167 25.15 -11.54 14.85
N GLN A 168 25.12 -10.56 13.94
CA GLN A 168 25.93 -9.34 14.01
C GLN A 168 25.34 -8.27 14.95
N THR A 169 24.02 -8.20 15.07
CA THR A 169 23.31 -7.13 15.81
C THR A 169 22.91 -7.55 17.22
N GLY A 170 22.68 -8.84 17.46
CA GLY A 170 22.01 -9.33 18.66
C GLY A 170 20.49 -9.05 18.67
N ALA A 171 19.89 -8.77 17.50
CA ALA A 171 18.44 -8.61 17.37
C ALA A 171 17.68 -9.85 17.86
N SER A 172 16.47 -9.65 18.39
CA SER A 172 15.62 -10.74 18.86
C SER A 172 14.82 -11.33 17.70
N GLU A 173 14.93 -12.65 17.50
CA GLU A 173 14.13 -13.42 16.53
C GLU A 173 12.60 -13.30 16.75
N ASN A 174 12.16 -12.72 17.87
CA ASN A 174 10.76 -12.62 18.28
C ASN A 174 10.23 -11.16 18.40
N SER A 175 10.92 -10.16 17.84
CA SER A 175 10.47 -8.75 17.88
C SER A 175 10.32 -8.18 16.46
N SER A 176 9.08 -7.86 16.06
CA SER A 176 8.76 -7.33 14.73
C SER A 176 9.47 -6.00 14.38
N GLU A 177 10.00 -5.29 15.38
CA GLU A 177 10.70 -4.01 15.22
C GLU A 177 12.04 -4.09 14.45
N TRP A 178 12.65 -5.27 14.27
CA TRP A 178 14.04 -5.35 13.76
C TRP A 178 14.16 -5.35 12.23
N THR A 179 13.43 -6.20 11.49
CA THR A 179 13.70 -6.40 10.05
C THR A 179 13.54 -5.11 9.23
N GLU A 180 12.56 -4.29 9.59
CA GLU A 180 12.35 -2.97 8.98
C GLU A 180 13.45 -1.96 9.32
N ASP A 181 13.87 -1.84 10.58
CA ASP A 181 14.91 -0.88 10.94
C ASP A 181 16.30 -1.29 10.39
N TYR A 182 16.53 -2.59 10.23
CA TYR A 182 17.78 -3.13 9.71
C TYR A 182 17.88 -3.20 8.17
N LEU A 183 16.76 -3.28 7.44
CA LEU A 183 16.74 -3.49 5.97
C LEU A 183 15.72 -2.65 5.17
N GLY A 184 14.69 -2.11 5.82
CA GLY A 184 13.68 -1.26 5.18
C GLY A 184 14.28 0.06 4.72
N ALA A 185 13.88 0.57 3.56
CA ALA A 185 14.39 1.85 3.07
C ALA A 185 14.13 2.99 4.08
N THR A 186 15.08 3.92 4.22
CA THR A 186 15.02 5.04 5.17
C THR A 186 13.99 6.13 4.79
N PHE A 187 13.19 5.87 3.76
CA PHE A 187 12.31 6.80 3.06
C PHE A 187 11.23 6.05 2.26
N GLY A 188 10.25 6.78 1.73
CA GLY A 188 9.20 6.24 0.86
C GLY A 188 8.04 5.54 1.58
N TRP A 189 8.15 5.25 2.88
CA TRP A 189 7.08 4.64 3.67
C TRP A 189 6.02 5.67 4.11
N SER A 190 4.75 5.33 3.97
CA SER A 190 3.59 6.18 4.31
C SER A 190 3.35 6.34 5.81
N ASP A 191 3.94 5.48 6.63
CA ASP A 191 3.82 5.48 8.10
C ASP A 191 4.55 6.67 8.78
N GLY A 192 5.46 7.34 8.06
CA GLY A 192 6.33 8.40 8.59
C GLY A 192 7.43 7.90 9.55
N ILE A 193 7.66 6.59 9.64
CA ILE A 193 8.66 5.99 10.52
C ILE A 193 10.02 5.99 9.80
N MET A 194 10.98 6.76 10.33
CA MET A 194 12.33 6.78 9.79
C MET A 194 13.08 5.49 10.17
N ARG A 195 13.32 4.62 9.17
CA ARG A 195 14.17 3.42 9.27
C ARG A 195 15.65 3.81 9.27
N ASN A 196 16.52 3.02 9.89
CA ASN A 196 17.96 3.26 9.92
C ASN A 196 18.71 2.65 8.72
N ASP A 197 18.36 1.44 8.28
CA ASP A 197 19.04 0.66 7.22
C ASP A 197 20.60 0.61 7.34
N PRO A 198 21.16 0.23 8.50
CA PRO A 198 22.61 0.13 8.69
C PRO A 198 23.27 -0.97 7.86
N PHE A 199 22.50 -1.85 7.21
CA PHE A 199 22.99 -2.81 6.20
C PHE A 199 22.88 -2.28 4.76
N GLY A 200 22.19 -1.16 4.56
CA GLY A 200 22.06 -0.50 3.27
C GLY A 200 21.34 -1.34 2.23
N MET A 201 20.40 -2.19 2.64
CA MET A 201 19.58 -2.90 1.67
C MET A 201 18.68 -1.91 0.94
N ALA A 202 18.01 -1.02 1.66
CA ALA A 202 16.91 -0.21 1.16
C ALA A 202 15.87 -1.08 0.45
N LEU A 203 15.17 -1.93 1.21
CA LEU A 203 13.92 -2.55 0.76
C LEU A 203 12.88 -1.44 0.59
N LEU A 204 12.72 -0.97 -0.64
CA LEU A 204 11.84 0.14 -1.00
C LEU A 204 10.38 -0.31 -1.04
N PRO A 205 9.43 0.47 -0.48
CA PRO A 205 8.01 0.18 -0.56
C PRO A 205 7.45 0.58 -1.94
N GLY A 206 7.99 -0.04 -3.00
CA GLY A 206 7.59 0.17 -4.39
C GLY A 206 6.34 -0.60 -4.82
N GLY A 207 5.67 -1.28 -3.88
CA GLY A 207 4.46 -2.05 -4.15
C GLY A 207 4.68 -3.20 -5.14
N TYR A 208 3.59 -3.57 -5.83
CA TYR A 208 3.63 -4.56 -6.90
C TYR A 208 2.50 -4.39 -7.92
N ARG A 209 2.58 -5.12 -9.04
CA ARG A 209 1.57 -5.17 -10.09
C ARG A 209 0.80 -6.49 -10.05
N ARG A 210 -0.52 -6.40 -9.98
CA ARG A 210 -1.47 -7.53 -9.90
C ARG A 210 -1.75 -8.14 -11.28
N THR A 211 -2.43 -9.30 -11.29
CA THR A 211 -2.84 -10.00 -12.53
C THR A 211 -3.86 -9.22 -13.35
N ASP A 212 -4.75 -8.49 -12.68
CA ASP A 212 -5.72 -7.54 -13.28
C ASP A 212 -5.07 -6.27 -13.87
N SER A 213 -3.73 -6.20 -13.88
CA SER A 213 -2.93 -5.07 -14.34
C SER A 213 -3.03 -3.79 -13.50
N LEU A 214 -3.67 -3.84 -12.32
CA LEU A 214 -3.61 -2.77 -11.35
C LEU A 214 -2.30 -2.81 -10.55
N TYR A 215 -1.98 -1.70 -9.91
CA TYR A 215 -0.80 -1.53 -9.06
C TYR A 215 -1.27 -1.25 -7.64
N THR A 216 -0.63 -1.89 -6.64
CA THR A 216 -1.01 -1.76 -5.23
C THR A 216 0.23 -1.62 -4.34
N ASP A 217 0.03 -1.28 -3.08
CA ASP A 217 0.99 -1.36 -1.97
C ASP A 217 2.26 -0.48 -2.08
N ILE A 218 2.29 0.53 -2.97
CA ILE A 218 3.30 1.60 -2.89
C ILE A 218 3.16 2.35 -1.56
N GLY A 219 4.29 2.71 -0.96
CA GLY A 219 4.35 3.36 0.34
C GLY A 219 4.11 2.44 1.55
N VAL A 220 3.59 1.23 1.35
CA VAL A 220 3.27 0.30 2.45
C VAL A 220 3.87 -1.11 2.30
N GLY A 221 4.36 -1.50 1.12
CA GLY A 221 4.89 -2.85 0.89
C GLY A 221 6.11 -2.93 -0.04
N ALA A 222 7.14 -3.65 0.41
CA ALA A 222 8.41 -3.86 -0.28
C ALA A 222 8.57 -5.34 -0.68
N TYR A 223 8.30 -5.67 -1.96
CA TYR A 223 8.21 -7.05 -2.46
C TYR A 223 9.42 -7.45 -3.31
N MET A 224 10.09 -8.54 -2.93
CA MET A 224 11.26 -9.11 -3.61
C MET A 224 10.95 -10.52 -4.13
N VAL A 225 10.97 -10.72 -5.45
CA VAL A 225 10.83 -12.07 -6.04
C VAL A 225 12.08 -12.94 -5.79
N THR A 226 11.91 -14.26 -5.71
CA THR A 226 13.00 -15.22 -5.43
C THR A 226 13.04 -16.35 -6.48
N SER A 227 14.18 -17.06 -6.59
CA SER A 227 14.44 -18.00 -7.69
C SER A 227 13.97 -19.45 -7.49
N ASP A 228 13.65 -19.84 -6.26
CA ASP A 228 13.07 -21.16 -5.95
C ASP A 228 11.64 -21.31 -6.47
N GLU A 229 11.04 -22.50 -6.32
CA GLU A 229 9.58 -22.71 -6.40
C GLU A 229 8.97 -22.83 -4.98
N TYR A 230 7.75 -22.33 -4.77
CA TYR A 230 7.10 -22.34 -3.47
C TYR A 230 6.64 -23.75 -3.10
N LYS A 231 7.20 -24.33 -2.03
CA LYS A 231 6.98 -25.73 -1.61
C LYS A 231 5.66 -25.95 -0.84
N GLY A 232 4.59 -25.27 -1.26
CA GLY A 232 3.24 -25.39 -0.71
C GLY A 232 2.27 -26.13 -1.64
N ASN A 233 0.99 -26.21 -1.23
CA ASN A 233 -0.06 -26.96 -1.95
C ASN A 233 -0.57 -26.26 -3.24
N TYR A 234 0.07 -25.19 -3.69
CA TYR A 234 -0.36 -24.37 -4.83
C TYR A 234 0.83 -24.06 -5.73
N SER A 235 0.61 -24.12 -7.06
CA SER A 235 1.58 -23.72 -8.08
C SER A 235 1.76 -22.20 -8.13
N LYS A 236 2.35 -21.64 -7.07
CA LYS A 236 2.70 -20.24 -6.89
C LYS A 236 4.22 -20.10 -6.93
N TYR A 237 4.75 -18.96 -7.34
CA TYR A 237 6.19 -18.68 -7.20
C TYR A 237 6.47 -17.93 -5.88
N PRO A 238 7.63 -18.15 -5.24
CA PRO A 238 7.95 -17.56 -3.96
C PRO A 238 8.48 -16.13 -4.09
N TYR A 239 7.89 -15.21 -3.34
CA TYR A 239 8.45 -13.89 -3.05
C TYR A 239 8.67 -13.74 -1.54
N ARG A 240 9.45 -12.73 -1.16
CA ARG A 240 9.47 -12.18 0.20
C ARG A 240 8.95 -10.76 0.18
N TYR A 241 8.30 -10.35 1.26
CA TYR A 241 7.70 -9.03 1.37
C TYR A 241 7.80 -8.52 2.80
N ILE A 242 8.11 -7.23 2.95
CA ILE A 242 7.81 -6.49 4.18
C ILE A 242 6.57 -5.65 3.89
N TYR A 243 5.58 -5.67 4.76
CA TYR A 243 4.32 -4.93 4.57
C TYR A 243 3.80 -4.35 5.88
N TYR A 244 3.38 -3.10 5.80
CA TYR A 244 2.68 -2.36 6.85
C TYR A 244 1.16 -2.44 6.60
N SER A 245 0.38 -2.68 7.65
CA SER A 245 -1.08 -2.76 7.56
C SER A 245 -1.78 -2.01 8.70
N TYR A 246 -2.98 -1.50 8.42
CA TYR A 246 -3.84 -0.82 9.38
C TYR A 246 -5.07 -1.69 9.69
N ILE A 247 -5.43 -1.83 10.97
CA ILE A 247 -6.74 -2.36 11.41
C ILE A 247 -7.25 -1.48 12.56
N GLY A 248 -8.57 -1.23 12.59
CA GLY A 248 -9.23 -0.23 13.44
C GLY A 248 -9.59 -0.65 14.87
N GLU A 249 -10.70 -0.09 15.36
CA GLU A 249 -10.73 0.61 16.67
C GLU A 249 -10.71 -0.26 17.94
N ASP A 250 -11.17 -1.52 17.90
CA ASP A 250 -11.44 -2.33 19.10
C ASP A 250 -10.67 -3.67 19.15
N ASN A 251 -9.33 -3.62 19.32
CA ASN A 251 -8.59 -4.30 20.41
C ASN A 251 -7.05 -4.31 20.22
N LEU A 252 -6.34 -3.66 21.16
CA LEU A 252 -4.94 -3.90 21.58
C LEU A 252 -3.88 -4.24 20.50
N TYR A 253 -3.18 -3.20 20.06
CA TYR A 253 -1.97 -3.24 19.24
C TYR A 253 -0.94 -4.33 19.61
N HIS A 254 -0.57 -5.12 18.62
CA HIS A 254 0.84 -5.40 18.35
C HIS A 254 1.14 -4.98 16.91
N MET A 255 2.31 -4.37 16.67
CA MET A 255 2.73 -3.93 15.34
C MET A 255 3.08 -5.15 14.50
N GLY A 256 2.12 -5.60 13.69
CA GLY A 256 2.23 -6.72 12.77
C GLY A 256 3.01 -6.34 11.51
N ILE A 257 4.31 -6.11 11.68
CA ILE A 257 5.26 -6.07 10.57
C ILE A 257 5.43 -7.52 10.14
N ASP A 258 4.93 -7.85 8.94
CA ASP A 258 5.03 -9.22 8.41
C ASP A 258 6.48 -9.46 7.93
N ASP A 259 7.31 -9.97 8.85
CA ASP A 259 8.78 -10.10 8.77
C ASP A 259 9.30 -10.91 7.56
N PHE A 260 9.36 -10.26 6.39
CA PHE A 260 10.05 -10.73 5.18
C PHE A 260 9.69 -12.18 4.79
N PHE A 261 8.40 -12.51 4.93
CA PHE A 261 7.89 -13.87 4.87
C PHE A 261 7.87 -14.46 3.46
N ASN A 262 8.08 -15.77 3.37
CA ASN A 262 7.93 -16.56 2.14
C ASN A 262 6.45 -16.71 1.77
N SER A 263 5.97 -15.90 0.84
CA SER A 263 4.61 -15.94 0.29
C SER A 263 4.62 -16.34 -1.19
N GLY A 264 3.45 -16.74 -1.71
CA GLY A 264 3.30 -17.26 -3.06
C GLY A 264 2.47 -16.36 -3.97
N GLY A 265 3.04 -15.90 -5.09
CA GLY A 265 2.36 -15.11 -6.13
C GLY A 265 1.90 -15.93 -7.34
N SER A 266 1.04 -15.33 -8.17
CA SER A 266 0.65 -15.80 -9.49
C SER A 266 1.67 -15.38 -10.55
N TYR A 267 1.93 -16.23 -11.55
CA TYR A 267 2.94 -16.02 -12.61
C TYR A 267 2.80 -14.73 -13.43
N GLU A 268 1.63 -14.10 -13.40
CA GLU A 268 1.32 -12.83 -14.10
C GLU A 268 1.54 -11.58 -13.23
N GLU A 269 1.65 -11.74 -11.91
CA GLU A 269 2.00 -10.65 -10.97
C GLU A 269 3.47 -10.27 -11.15
N GLN A 270 3.80 -9.00 -10.86
CA GLN A 270 5.14 -8.45 -11.04
C GLN A 270 5.64 -7.76 -9.78
N TYR A 271 6.78 -8.22 -9.27
CA TYR A 271 7.44 -7.71 -8.05
C TYR A 271 8.83 -7.17 -8.36
N SER A 272 9.45 -6.47 -7.40
CA SER A 272 10.82 -5.96 -7.58
C SER A 272 11.82 -7.12 -7.60
N VAL A 273 12.85 -6.99 -8.44
CA VAL A 273 14.01 -7.90 -8.45
C VAL A 273 15.16 -7.27 -7.68
N ARG A 274 15.87 -8.09 -6.92
CA ARG A 274 17.16 -7.79 -6.29
C ARG A 274 18.14 -8.87 -6.69
N CYS A 275 19.42 -8.52 -6.87
CA CYS A 275 20.43 -9.46 -7.33
C CYS A 275 21.50 -9.68 -6.26
N VAL A 276 21.97 -10.93 -6.14
CA VAL A 276 23.10 -11.34 -5.29
C VAL A 276 24.23 -11.89 -6.17
N ASN A 277 25.48 -11.67 -5.76
CA ASN A 277 26.65 -12.01 -6.57
C ASN A 277 26.99 -13.50 -6.52
N ASP A 278 27.36 -14.08 -7.67
CA ASP A 278 27.73 -15.50 -7.80
C ASP A 278 28.99 -15.90 -6.98
N SER A 279 29.78 -14.92 -6.53
CA SER A 279 31.07 -15.12 -5.84
C SER A 279 31.10 -14.51 -4.44
N ALA A 280 31.08 -15.38 -3.42
CA ALA A 280 31.26 -14.97 -2.03
C ALA A 280 32.64 -14.31 -1.77
N VAL A 281 32.64 -13.24 -0.98
CA VAL A 281 33.82 -12.45 -0.59
C VAL A 281 34.72 -13.27 0.34
N LYS A 282 35.98 -13.47 -0.09
CA LYS A 282 36.97 -14.24 0.67
C LYS A 282 37.56 -13.41 1.80
N ASN A 283 37.56 -13.98 3.01
CA ASN A 283 37.91 -13.31 4.26
C ASN A 283 36.96 -12.12 4.55
N SER A 284 35.66 -12.36 4.41
CA SER A 284 34.54 -11.45 4.78
C SER A 284 34.76 -10.73 6.11
N ASP A 285 35.28 -11.44 7.10
CA ASP A 285 35.47 -10.99 8.48
C ASP A 285 36.50 -9.85 8.61
N ASN A 286 37.32 -9.64 7.58
CA ASN A 286 38.20 -8.47 7.47
C ASN A 286 37.48 -7.22 6.95
N TYR A 287 36.18 -7.30 6.64
CA TYR A 287 35.36 -6.23 6.09
C TYR A 287 34.14 -5.95 6.97
N ARG A 288 33.66 -4.71 6.93
CA ARG A 288 32.40 -4.32 7.59
C ARG A 288 31.21 -4.65 6.68
N SER A 289 30.14 -5.20 7.24
CA SER A 289 28.85 -5.31 6.55
C SER A 289 28.09 -3.97 6.59
N GLY A 290 27.34 -3.69 5.51
CA GLY A 290 26.58 -2.44 5.34
C GLY A 290 27.39 -1.20 4.90
N PRO A 291 26.69 -0.12 4.49
CA PRO A 291 27.29 1.13 4.02
C PRO A 291 27.92 1.92 5.16
N ARG A 292 28.88 2.79 4.84
CA ARG A 292 29.51 3.67 5.82
C ARG A 292 28.65 4.86 6.21
N THR A 293 27.83 5.34 5.28
CA THR A 293 26.93 6.46 5.45
C THR A 293 25.52 5.99 5.13
N MET A 294 24.64 6.07 6.14
CA MET A 294 23.21 6.14 5.92
C MET A 294 22.95 7.47 5.22
N GLU A 295 22.89 7.46 3.89
CA GLU A 295 22.42 8.60 3.13
C GLU A 295 20.98 8.90 3.56
N LYS A 296 20.67 10.17 3.83
CA LYS A 296 19.28 10.60 4.01
C LYS A 296 18.68 10.83 2.64
N TRP A 297 18.10 9.77 2.08
CA TRP A 297 17.30 9.79 0.86
C TRP A 297 15.94 10.46 1.12
N ASP A 298 15.95 11.74 1.50
CA ASP A 298 14.75 12.56 1.73
C ASP A 298 14.12 12.93 0.37
N LEU A 299 13.61 11.91 -0.32
CA LEU A 299 13.08 11.94 -1.69
C LEU A 299 11.55 11.81 -1.76
N SER A 300 10.86 11.71 -0.63
CA SER A 300 9.39 11.77 -0.60
C SER A 300 8.97 13.25 -0.67
N PRO A 301 8.37 13.74 -1.78
CA PRO A 301 7.87 15.10 -1.82
C PRO A 301 6.75 15.21 -0.79
N LYS A 302 6.88 16.11 0.18
CA LYS A 302 5.78 16.40 1.12
C LYS A 302 4.77 17.27 0.40
N ILE A 303 3.86 16.61 -0.28
CA ILE A 303 2.72 17.23 -0.95
C ILE A 303 1.85 17.89 0.13
N GLU A 304 1.94 19.21 0.24
CA GLU A 304 1.08 19.98 1.14
C GLU A 304 -0.35 20.04 0.57
N ALA A 305 -1.34 20.09 1.46
CA ALA A 305 -2.73 20.22 1.07
C ALA A 305 -2.99 21.55 0.33
N TYR A 306 -3.90 21.54 -0.64
CA TYR A 306 -4.17 22.73 -1.45
C TYR A 306 -4.76 23.88 -0.61
N THR A 307 -4.02 25.00 -0.55
CA THR A 307 -4.43 26.25 0.13
C THR A 307 -4.75 27.38 -0.86
N GLY A 308 -4.92 27.06 -2.15
CA GLY A 308 -5.22 28.03 -3.19
C GLY A 308 -6.69 28.51 -3.18
N PRO A 309 -7.01 29.57 -3.94
CA PRO A 309 -8.35 30.11 -4.02
C PRO A 309 -9.23 29.31 -4.99
N TYR A 310 -10.33 28.75 -4.48
CA TYR A 310 -11.43 28.29 -5.33
C TYR A 310 -12.18 29.47 -5.98
N LYS A 311 -12.77 29.21 -7.14
CA LYS A 311 -13.68 30.14 -7.82
C LYS A 311 -15.12 29.62 -7.70
N GLU A 312 -16.02 30.46 -7.23
CA GLU A 312 -17.46 30.15 -7.17
C GLU A 312 -18.08 30.05 -8.58
N PHE A 313 -19.02 29.12 -8.72
CA PHE A 313 -19.93 28.96 -9.85
C PHE A 313 -21.34 28.76 -9.29
N VAL A 314 -22.34 29.43 -9.85
CA VAL A 314 -23.76 29.27 -9.48
C VAL A 314 -24.47 28.55 -10.61
N ASP A 315 -25.18 27.49 -10.28
CA ASP A 315 -26.05 26.80 -11.23
C ASP A 315 -27.41 27.52 -11.30
N GLU A 316 -27.65 28.22 -12.41
CA GLU A 316 -28.87 29.00 -12.65
C GLU A 316 -30.15 28.13 -12.72
N ARG A 317 -30.04 26.80 -12.70
CA ARG A 317 -31.19 25.87 -12.77
C ARG A 317 -31.86 25.62 -11.43
N ASP A 318 -31.09 25.60 -10.34
CA ASP A 318 -31.55 25.30 -8.97
C ASP A 318 -31.04 26.33 -7.92
N GLY A 319 -30.07 27.17 -8.26
CA GLY A 319 -29.45 28.14 -7.37
C GLY A 319 -28.31 27.59 -6.51
N GLN A 320 -27.88 26.34 -6.73
CA GLN A 320 -26.77 25.73 -5.99
C GLN A 320 -25.44 26.43 -6.31
N VAL A 321 -24.60 26.59 -5.28
CA VAL A 321 -23.27 27.19 -5.42
C VAL A 321 -22.19 26.12 -5.30
N TYR A 322 -21.40 25.98 -6.36
CA TYR A 322 -20.29 25.05 -6.47
C TYR A 322 -18.96 25.80 -6.45
N ASN A 323 -17.93 25.17 -5.88
CA ASN A 323 -16.56 25.63 -6.01
C ASN A 323 -15.87 24.95 -7.20
N THR A 324 -14.98 25.69 -7.85
CA THR A 324 -14.26 25.26 -9.05
C THR A 324 -12.77 25.52 -8.89
N VAL A 325 -11.96 24.61 -9.44
CA VAL A 325 -10.50 24.61 -9.35
C VAL A 325 -9.90 24.37 -10.73
N LYS A 326 -8.71 24.94 -11.00
CA LYS A 326 -7.94 24.62 -12.21
C LYS A 326 -6.81 23.66 -11.86
N ILE A 327 -6.80 22.50 -12.52
CA ILE A 327 -5.82 21.42 -12.34
C ILE A 327 -5.24 21.14 -13.72
N GLY A 328 -3.93 21.37 -13.89
CA GLY A 328 -3.30 21.38 -15.21
C GLY A 328 -3.91 22.43 -16.15
N ASP A 329 -4.40 22.00 -17.32
CA ASP A 329 -5.15 22.82 -18.27
C ASP A 329 -6.67 22.83 -17.98
N GLN A 330 -7.19 21.77 -17.36
CA GLN A 330 -8.61 21.53 -17.06
C GLN A 330 -9.17 22.37 -15.90
N THR A 331 -10.46 22.69 -15.95
CA THR A 331 -11.19 23.32 -14.83
C THR A 331 -12.31 22.40 -14.36
N TRP A 332 -12.28 22.01 -13.08
CA TRP A 332 -13.14 21.00 -12.47
C TRP A 332 -14.04 21.61 -11.39
N MET A 333 -15.24 21.06 -11.19
CA MET A 333 -15.98 21.25 -9.94
C MET A 333 -15.31 20.46 -8.81
N THR A 334 -15.16 21.06 -7.63
CA THR A 334 -14.57 20.40 -6.43
C THR A 334 -15.59 19.57 -5.64
N ARG A 335 -16.85 19.57 -6.08
CA ARG A 335 -17.95 18.80 -5.51
C ARG A 335 -18.68 18.08 -6.64
N ASN A 336 -19.35 16.99 -6.31
CA ASN A 336 -20.22 16.31 -7.26
C ASN A 336 -21.52 17.13 -7.39
N ILE A 337 -22.18 17.04 -8.55
CA ILE A 337 -23.37 17.83 -8.85
C ILE A 337 -24.58 17.34 -8.02
N ASN A 338 -25.43 18.28 -7.58
CA ASN A 338 -26.60 18.03 -6.71
C ASN A 338 -27.91 18.51 -7.38
N PHE A 339 -27.95 18.54 -8.70
CA PHE A 339 -29.10 18.96 -9.49
C PHE A 339 -30.17 17.85 -9.55
N GLU A 340 -31.43 18.15 -9.24
CA GLU A 340 -32.50 17.15 -9.18
C GLU A 340 -33.05 16.78 -10.57
N THR A 341 -32.88 15.51 -10.96
CA THR A 341 -33.46 14.89 -12.15
C THR A 341 -34.36 13.68 -11.76
N PRO A 342 -35.29 13.22 -12.62
CA PRO A 342 -36.32 12.24 -12.26
C PRO A 342 -35.83 10.93 -11.62
N ASN A 343 -34.67 10.44 -12.03
CA ASN A 343 -34.06 9.18 -11.59
C ASN A 343 -32.81 9.42 -10.71
N SER A 344 -32.56 10.65 -10.27
CA SER A 344 -31.46 10.98 -9.35
C SER A 344 -31.87 10.78 -7.88
N SER A 345 -30.93 10.28 -7.08
CA SER A 345 -31.16 9.95 -5.66
C SER A 345 -30.03 10.41 -4.75
N CYS A 346 -30.34 10.72 -3.50
CA CYS A 346 -29.35 10.89 -2.44
C CYS A 346 -28.90 9.52 -1.93
N TYR A 347 -27.63 9.39 -1.51
CA TYR A 347 -27.17 8.18 -0.83
C TYR A 347 -28.07 7.86 0.38
N ASN A 348 -28.46 6.60 0.54
CA ASN A 348 -29.41 6.14 1.57
C ASN A 348 -30.71 6.97 1.66
N SER A 349 -31.16 7.55 0.54
CA SER A 349 -32.36 8.38 0.43
C SER A 349 -32.45 9.53 1.44
N SER A 350 -31.31 10.16 1.80
CA SER A 350 -31.27 11.27 2.77
C SER A 350 -30.64 12.54 2.21
N ASP A 351 -31.37 13.65 2.28
CA ASP A 351 -30.97 14.97 1.79
C ASP A 351 -29.62 15.44 2.35
N LEU A 352 -29.28 15.07 3.59
CA LEU A 352 -27.99 15.37 4.22
C LEU A 352 -26.79 14.78 3.46
N TYR A 353 -26.98 13.62 2.80
CA TYR A 353 -25.96 13.05 1.92
C TYR A 353 -25.91 13.76 0.57
N CYS A 354 -27.05 14.18 0.01
CA CYS A 354 -27.06 15.07 -1.18
C CYS A 354 -26.29 16.38 -0.92
N ASP A 355 -26.58 17.05 0.20
CA ASP A 355 -25.97 18.34 0.59
C ASP A 355 -24.45 18.25 0.80
N PHE A 356 -23.92 17.06 1.12
CA PHE A 356 -22.48 16.84 1.31
C PHE A 356 -21.78 16.21 0.09
N LEU A 357 -22.35 15.14 -0.46
CA LEU A 357 -21.73 14.27 -1.48
C LEU A 357 -22.17 14.58 -2.92
N GLY A 358 -23.25 15.33 -3.12
CA GLY A 358 -23.98 15.41 -4.39
C GLY A 358 -24.95 14.24 -4.59
N ARG A 359 -25.56 14.17 -5.77
CA ARG A 359 -26.53 13.12 -6.15
C ARG A 359 -25.87 11.97 -6.90
N LEU A 360 -26.49 10.79 -6.77
CA LEU A 360 -26.27 9.64 -7.62
C LEU A 360 -27.30 9.70 -8.76
N TYR A 361 -26.83 9.51 -10.00
CA TYR A 361 -27.64 9.59 -11.22
C TYR A 361 -27.68 8.24 -11.92
N GLU A 362 -28.84 7.84 -12.45
CA GLU A 362 -28.97 6.71 -13.37
C GLU A 362 -28.62 7.16 -14.82
N ASP A 363 -28.29 6.22 -15.72
CA ASP A 363 -27.77 6.51 -17.06
C ASP A 363 -28.65 7.46 -17.89
N THR A 364 -29.96 7.25 -17.81
CA THR A 364 -31.01 8.06 -18.45
C THR A 364 -30.95 9.56 -18.13
N ASP A 365 -30.37 9.94 -16.99
CA ASP A 365 -30.29 11.33 -16.52
C ASP A 365 -28.90 11.97 -16.61
N ILE A 366 -27.84 11.20 -16.91
CA ILE A 366 -26.44 11.69 -16.99
C ILE A 366 -26.33 12.97 -17.83
N MET A 367 -26.94 12.96 -19.03
CA MET A 367 -26.88 14.06 -20.00
C MET A 367 -27.65 15.32 -19.57
N GLN A 368 -28.40 15.26 -18.46
CA GLN A 368 -29.12 16.38 -17.86
C GLN A 368 -28.44 16.89 -16.58
N ALA A 369 -27.49 16.14 -16.01
CA ALA A 369 -26.89 16.45 -14.72
C ALA A 369 -26.05 17.74 -14.74
N CYS A 370 -25.12 17.90 -15.68
CA CYS A 370 -24.24 19.07 -15.73
C CYS A 370 -24.91 20.31 -16.36
N PRO A 371 -24.63 21.53 -15.86
CA PRO A 371 -25.17 22.78 -16.40
C PRO A 371 -24.45 23.26 -17.68
N THR A 372 -25.08 24.14 -18.45
CA THR A 372 -24.49 24.70 -19.69
C THR A 372 -23.11 25.33 -19.45
N GLY A 373 -22.13 25.04 -20.33
CA GLY A 373 -20.72 25.41 -20.13
C GLY A 373 -19.92 24.36 -19.34
N TRP A 374 -20.57 23.29 -18.88
CA TRP A 374 -19.98 22.15 -18.18
C TRP A 374 -20.50 20.86 -18.79
N LYS A 375 -19.63 19.85 -18.85
CA LYS A 375 -19.96 18.50 -19.31
C LYS A 375 -19.64 17.46 -18.24
N VAL A 376 -20.22 16.28 -18.40
CA VAL A 376 -19.68 15.07 -17.77
C VAL A 376 -18.33 14.78 -18.45
N PRO A 377 -17.26 14.45 -17.72
CA PRO A 377 -15.94 14.27 -18.33
C PRO A 377 -15.88 13.04 -19.24
N SER A 378 -14.98 13.04 -20.22
CA SER A 378 -14.62 11.82 -20.98
C SER A 378 -13.57 10.99 -20.24
N SER A 379 -13.28 9.78 -20.71
CA SER A 379 -12.17 9.00 -20.15
C SER A 379 -10.83 9.69 -20.40
N GLU A 380 -10.68 10.37 -21.54
CA GLU A 380 -9.52 11.23 -21.83
C GLU A 380 -9.38 12.37 -20.81
N ASP A 381 -10.49 12.98 -20.36
CA ASP A 381 -10.44 14.02 -19.33
C ASP A 381 -9.97 13.46 -17.98
N TRP A 382 -10.47 12.30 -17.58
CA TRP A 382 -10.02 11.63 -16.35
C TRP A 382 -8.57 11.14 -16.44
N GLN A 383 -8.10 10.69 -17.62
CA GLN A 383 -6.69 10.34 -17.83
C GLN A 383 -5.76 11.57 -17.73
N LYS A 384 -6.17 12.74 -18.24
CA LYS A 384 -5.40 14.00 -18.04
C LYS A 384 -5.25 14.36 -16.58
N LEU A 385 -6.34 14.28 -15.81
CA LEU A 385 -6.32 14.48 -14.36
C LEU A 385 -5.40 13.48 -13.65
N LYS A 386 -5.46 12.20 -14.05
CA LYS A 386 -4.61 11.13 -13.53
C LYS A 386 -3.12 11.38 -13.80
N THR A 387 -2.75 11.67 -15.04
CA THR A 387 -1.37 12.00 -15.43
C THR A 387 -0.86 13.23 -14.70
N TYR A 388 -1.67 14.31 -14.63
CA TYR A 388 -1.29 15.51 -13.90
C TYR A 388 -1.05 15.25 -12.41
N ALA A 389 -1.86 14.41 -11.76
CA ALA A 389 -1.67 14.04 -10.37
C ALA A 389 -0.35 13.27 -10.13
N ILE A 390 0.02 12.36 -11.04
CA ILE A 390 1.28 11.61 -10.98
C ILE A 390 2.48 12.54 -11.23
N ASP A 391 2.43 13.38 -12.27
CA ASP A 391 3.51 14.34 -12.60
C ASP A 391 3.71 15.40 -11.49
N PHE A 392 2.61 15.93 -10.93
CA PHE A 392 2.63 16.91 -9.84
C PHE A 392 3.24 16.36 -8.53
N SER A 393 3.18 15.04 -8.34
CA SER A 393 3.62 14.36 -7.13
C SER A 393 4.95 13.62 -7.28
N GLU A 394 5.66 13.80 -8.38
CA GLU A 394 6.89 13.06 -8.71
C GLU A 394 6.71 11.53 -8.62
N GLY A 395 5.55 11.03 -9.08
CA GLY A 395 5.27 9.60 -9.23
C GLY A 395 4.40 8.96 -8.13
N GLN A 396 3.93 9.72 -7.13
CA GLN A 396 2.98 9.18 -6.14
C GLN A 396 1.61 8.86 -6.75
N ALA A 397 0.84 8.04 -6.05
CA ALA A 397 -0.44 7.59 -6.55
C ALA A 397 -1.50 8.72 -6.67
N PRO A 398 -2.33 8.73 -7.73
CA PRO A 398 -3.36 9.76 -7.94
C PRO A 398 -4.34 9.91 -6.78
N GLY A 399 -4.70 8.81 -6.10
CA GLY A 399 -5.63 8.84 -4.98
C GLY A 399 -5.09 9.67 -3.81
N TYR A 400 -3.82 9.52 -3.47
CA TYR A 400 -3.17 10.33 -2.43
C TYR A 400 -3.21 11.84 -2.73
N VAL A 401 -3.12 12.22 -4.01
CA VAL A 401 -3.13 13.62 -4.46
C VAL A 401 -4.55 14.21 -4.55
N LEU A 402 -5.53 13.40 -4.99
CA LEU A 402 -6.88 13.85 -5.38
C LEU A 402 -7.94 13.70 -4.28
N LYS A 403 -7.78 12.74 -3.37
CA LYS A 403 -8.71 12.50 -2.26
C LYS A 403 -8.63 13.62 -1.21
N ALA A 404 -9.78 13.94 -0.62
CA ALA A 404 -9.85 14.69 0.63
C ALA A 404 -9.23 13.89 1.80
N ALA A 405 -8.71 14.62 2.79
CA ALA A 405 -8.09 14.06 4.00
C ALA A 405 -9.09 13.51 5.04
N THR A 406 -10.39 13.57 4.77
CA THR A 406 -11.47 13.22 5.72
C THR A 406 -12.64 12.54 5.02
N ASN A 407 -13.55 11.97 5.81
CA ASN A 407 -14.73 11.20 5.36
C ASN A 407 -14.40 9.95 4.53
N TRP A 408 -13.30 9.29 4.89
CA TRP A 408 -12.98 7.90 4.57
C TRP A 408 -13.16 7.05 5.84
N ALA A 409 -13.44 5.76 5.68
CA ALA A 409 -13.67 4.84 6.80
C ALA A 409 -12.38 4.59 7.61
N SER A 410 -12.52 4.21 8.88
CA SER A 410 -11.41 3.94 9.79
C SER A 410 -10.52 2.82 9.22
N GLY A 411 -9.26 3.15 8.91
CA GLY A 411 -8.31 2.25 8.22
C GLY A 411 -8.22 2.37 6.70
N TYR A 412 -8.75 3.44 6.12
CA TYR A 412 -8.53 3.79 4.71
C TYR A 412 -7.90 5.18 4.58
N ASP A 413 -6.87 5.26 3.73
CA ASP A 413 -6.12 6.50 3.54
C ASP A 413 -6.90 7.49 2.67
N GLY A 414 -7.36 8.56 3.33
CA GLY A 414 -7.65 9.83 2.68
C GLY A 414 -6.37 10.40 2.05
N GLY A 415 -6.55 11.30 1.08
CA GLY A 415 -5.43 11.98 0.43
C GLY A 415 -5.07 13.28 1.14
N VAL A 416 -4.06 13.96 0.64
CA VAL A 416 -3.71 15.32 1.09
C VAL A 416 -4.53 16.41 0.40
N ASP A 417 -5.31 16.07 -0.64
CA ASP A 417 -5.98 17.02 -1.55
C ASP A 417 -5.01 18.10 -2.09
N GLY A 418 -3.83 17.67 -2.56
CA GLY A 418 -2.72 18.57 -2.93
C GLY A 418 -3.01 19.49 -4.12
N VAL A 419 -4.07 19.20 -4.89
CA VAL A 419 -4.51 19.99 -6.05
C VAL A 419 -5.90 20.63 -5.88
N GLY A 420 -6.53 20.47 -4.72
CA GLY A 420 -7.84 21.08 -4.41
C GLY A 420 -9.00 20.47 -5.17
N PHE A 421 -8.92 19.18 -5.47
CA PHE A 421 -9.99 18.44 -6.12
C PHE A 421 -11.11 18.08 -5.11
N SER A 422 -10.78 17.85 -3.84
CA SER A 422 -11.74 17.53 -2.77
C SER A 422 -12.66 16.34 -3.09
N LEU A 423 -12.04 15.17 -3.32
CA LEU A 423 -12.76 13.92 -3.57
C LEU A 423 -13.09 13.16 -2.28
N TYR A 424 -14.37 12.90 -2.04
CA TYR A 424 -14.89 12.17 -0.88
C TYR A 424 -15.48 10.82 -1.29
N ALA A 425 -15.49 9.85 -0.37
CA ALA A 425 -16.06 8.52 -0.56
C ALA A 425 -17.60 8.51 -0.56
N ALA A 426 -18.20 9.00 -1.66
CA ALA A 426 -19.65 9.12 -1.82
C ALA A 426 -20.41 7.78 -1.96
N GLY A 427 -19.70 6.68 -2.23
CA GLY A 427 -20.31 5.41 -2.58
C GLY A 427 -21.04 5.43 -3.93
N TYR A 428 -21.92 4.45 -4.12
CA TYR A 428 -22.83 4.32 -5.27
C TYR A 428 -24.12 3.62 -4.86
N LYS A 429 -25.09 3.55 -5.78
CA LYS A 429 -26.33 2.79 -5.65
C LYS A 429 -26.33 1.67 -6.68
N SER A 430 -26.74 0.47 -6.29
CA SER A 430 -27.06 -0.60 -7.24
C SER A 430 -28.42 -1.22 -6.93
N GLY A 431 -29.27 -1.31 -7.95
CA GLY A 431 -30.69 -1.66 -7.84
C GLY A 431 -31.45 -0.80 -6.82
N SER A 432 -31.78 -1.37 -5.66
CA SER A 432 -32.45 -0.67 -4.54
C SER A 432 -31.56 -0.43 -3.32
N SER A 433 -30.26 -0.69 -3.44
CA SER A 433 -29.30 -0.73 -2.32
C SER A 433 -28.17 0.27 -2.52
N TYR A 434 -27.53 0.66 -1.42
CA TYR A 434 -26.46 1.66 -1.41
C TYR A 434 -25.17 1.05 -0.85
N TYR A 435 -24.03 1.32 -1.50
CA TYR A 435 -22.76 0.65 -1.28
C TYR A 435 -21.57 1.63 -1.21
N ALA A 436 -20.48 1.19 -0.58
CA ALA A 436 -19.17 1.84 -0.58
C ALA A 436 -19.06 3.27 0.01
N TYR A 437 -20.11 3.86 0.63
CA TYR A 437 -19.94 5.13 1.36
C TYR A 437 -18.85 5.01 2.45
N GLY A 438 -17.89 5.94 2.44
CA GLY A 438 -16.68 5.89 3.28
C GLY A 438 -15.56 4.98 2.74
N TYR A 439 -15.85 4.06 1.83
CA TYR A 439 -14.90 3.09 1.26
C TYR A 439 -14.50 3.38 -0.20
N GLY A 440 -15.27 4.20 -0.92
CA GLY A 440 -14.98 4.54 -2.31
C GLY A 440 -15.98 5.49 -2.92
N THR A 441 -15.78 5.81 -4.20
CA THR A 441 -16.68 6.64 -5.02
C THR A 441 -16.43 6.36 -6.49
N GLU A 442 -17.50 6.35 -7.28
CA GLU A 442 -17.48 6.01 -8.69
C GLU A 442 -18.22 7.07 -9.52
N PHE A 443 -17.68 7.37 -10.70
CA PHE A 443 -18.16 8.38 -11.63
C PHE A 443 -18.36 7.83 -13.03
N TYR A 444 -19.31 8.41 -13.77
CA TYR A 444 -19.39 8.21 -15.21
C TYR A 444 -18.27 8.95 -15.97
N ALA A 445 -17.85 8.35 -17.08
CA ALA A 445 -17.04 8.97 -18.11
C ALA A 445 -17.69 8.74 -19.49
N ILE A 446 -17.90 9.80 -20.27
CA ILE A 446 -18.61 9.74 -21.56
C ILE A 446 -17.64 9.94 -22.72
N ASP A 447 -17.46 8.90 -23.52
CA ASP A 447 -16.63 8.91 -24.72
C ASP A 447 -17.51 8.92 -25.97
N GLU A 448 -17.39 9.93 -26.82
CA GLU A 448 -18.28 10.18 -27.98
C GLU A 448 -18.34 9.04 -29.03
N ASN A 449 -17.46 8.04 -28.91
CA ASN A 449 -17.25 6.97 -29.89
C ASN A 449 -17.65 5.57 -29.39
N GLU A 450 -17.98 5.39 -28.10
CA GLU A 450 -18.32 4.10 -27.50
C GLU A 450 -19.80 3.74 -27.74
N THR A 451 -20.08 2.80 -28.65
CA THR A 451 -21.47 2.42 -28.97
C THR A 451 -22.07 1.45 -27.94
N GLY A 452 -22.46 1.98 -26.78
CA GLY A 452 -23.26 1.24 -25.78
C GLY A 452 -22.48 0.53 -24.69
N SER A 453 -21.27 1.00 -24.36
CA SER A 453 -20.63 0.81 -23.06
C SER A 453 -20.53 2.17 -22.39
N LEU A 454 -20.62 2.21 -21.06
CA LEU A 454 -20.30 3.39 -20.27
C LEU A 454 -18.93 3.16 -19.62
N THR A 455 -18.01 4.10 -19.84
CA THR A 455 -16.76 4.14 -19.09
C THR A 455 -17.07 4.66 -17.68
N TYR A 456 -16.44 4.06 -16.67
CA TYR A 456 -16.53 4.50 -15.28
C TYR A 456 -15.15 4.80 -14.70
N VAL A 457 -15.13 5.65 -13.67
CA VAL A 457 -13.91 6.01 -12.94
C VAL A 457 -14.14 5.80 -11.46
N GLY A 458 -13.51 4.76 -10.93
CA GLY A 458 -13.56 4.38 -9.52
C GLY A 458 -12.36 4.89 -8.74
N PHE A 459 -12.60 5.24 -7.47
CA PHE A 459 -11.59 5.51 -6.47
C PHE A 459 -11.93 4.72 -5.20
N SER A 460 -11.06 3.78 -4.80
CA SER A 460 -11.22 3.03 -3.54
C SER A 460 -10.62 3.79 -2.34
N GLY A 461 -10.84 3.27 -1.13
CA GLY A 461 -10.25 3.78 0.12
C GLY A 461 -8.73 3.62 0.21
N HIS A 462 -8.10 2.76 -0.59
CA HIS A 462 -6.64 2.67 -0.66
C HIS A 462 -6.07 3.82 -1.53
N PRO A 463 -4.85 4.33 -1.28
CA PRO A 463 -4.34 5.53 -1.95
C PRO A 463 -4.04 5.34 -3.45
N ASN A 464 -4.08 4.09 -3.95
CA ASN A 464 -3.48 3.68 -5.22
C ASN A 464 -4.48 3.55 -6.37
N ASP A 465 -5.77 3.74 -6.08
CA ASP A 465 -6.85 3.01 -6.75
C ASP A 465 -7.69 3.89 -7.69
N MET A 466 -7.07 4.85 -8.41
CA MET A 466 -7.78 5.55 -9.49
C MET A 466 -7.87 4.65 -10.73
N VAL A 467 -8.97 3.91 -10.83
CA VAL A 467 -9.26 3.00 -11.94
C VAL A 467 -10.15 3.72 -12.96
N ILE A 468 -9.77 3.65 -14.24
CA ILE A 468 -10.60 4.09 -15.37
C ILE A 468 -10.84 2.82 -16.19
N GLY A 469 -12.10 2.38 -16.28
CA GLY A 469 -12.47 1.09 -16.88
C GLY A 469 -13.81 1.17 -17.60
N SER A 470 -14.10 0.22 -18.48
CA SER A 470 -15.39 0.12 -19.17
C SER A 470 -16.10 -1.17 -18.79
N GLU A 471 -17.39 -1.07 -18.45
CA GLU A 471 -18.22 -2.23 -18.18
C GLU A 471 -19.19 -2.53 -19.33
N LEU A 472 -19.41 -3.83 -19.56
CA LEU A 472 -20.12 -4.36 -20.73
C LEU A 472 -21.57 -4.75 -20.44
N SER A 473 -22.04 -4.53 -19.21
CA SER A 473 -23.39 -4.88 -18.75
C SER A 473 -23.86 -3.89 -17.70
N TYR A 474 -24.94 -3.16 -18.01
CA TYR A 474 -25.67 -2.33 -17.07
C TYR A 474 -26.69 -3.19 -16.31
N ASP A 475 -26.77 -3.09 -14.98
CA ASP A 475 -27.91 -3.57 -14.20
C ASP A 475 -28.89 -2.40 -13.96
N ASP A 476 -30.18 -2.65 -14.22
CA ASP A 476 -31.23 -1.63 -14.29
C ASP A 476 -31.50 -0.99 -12.91
N GLY A 477 -31.30 0.33 -12.82
CA GLY A 477 -31.42 1.12 -11.59
C GLY A 477 -30.10 1.45 -10.86
N ASP A 478 -28.95 1.01 -11.37
CA ASP A 478 -27.63 1.42 -10.85
C ASP A 478 -27.38 2.91 -11.07
N ALA A 479 -26.76 3.58 -10.09
CA ALA A 479 -26.55 5.03 -10.11
C ALA A 479 -25.25 5.49 -9.43
N TYR A 480 -24.54 6.39 -10.12
CA TYR A 480 -23.18 6.84 -9.77
C TYR A 480 -23.07 8.36 -9.63
N SER A 481 -21.97 8.84 -9.05
CA SER A 481 -21.74 10.28 -8.90
C SER A 481 -21.40 10.94 -10.23
N ILE A 482 -21.71 12.24 -10.36
CA ILE A 482 -21.26 13.06 -11.50
C ILE A 482 -20.49 14.26 -10.97
N ARG A 483 -19.29 14.49 -11.52
CA ARG A 483 -18.43 15.64 -11.20
C ARG A 483 -18.06 16.33 -12.50
N CYS A 484 -18.64 17.51 -12.74
CA CYS A 484 -18.56 18.16 -14.03
C CYS A 484 -17.19 18.82 -14.26
N ILE A 485 -16.74 18.79 -15.51
CA ILE A 485 -15.57 19.52 -16.03
C ILE A 485 -16.07 20.65 -16.96
N GLN A 486 -15.39 21.79 -16.95
CA GLN A 486 -15.76 22.92 -17.80
C GLN A 486 -15.51 22.60 -19.28
N GLU A 487 -16.39 23.07 -20.17
CA GLU A 487 -16.18 22.98 -21.61
C GLU A 487 -15.01 23.90 -22.08
N PRO A 488 -14.24 23.52 -23.12
CA PRO A 488 -13.02 24.24 -23.57
C PRO A 488 -13.25 25.65 -24.18
#